data_AF-A0A1I0MBR9-F1
#
_entry.id   AF-A0A1I0MBR9-F1
#
_cell.length_a   1.000
_cell.length_b   1.000
_cell.length_c   1.000
_cell.angle_alpha   90.00
_cell.angle_beta   90.00
_cell.angle_gamma   90.00
#
_symmetry.space_group_name_H-M   'P 1'
#
loop_
_entity.id
_entity.type
_entity.pdbx_description
1 polymer ?
#
loop_
_entity_poly.entity_id
_entity_poly.type
_entity_poly.pdbx_seq_one_letter_code
_entity_poly.pdbx_strand_id
1 'polypeptide(L)'
;MRSRILLIYTGGTIGMNRNPQTGALEPFDFEHLLLNVPELKQFDIQIDTYQFNPPIDSSDMSPAMWTDLSHCIADHYDLYDGFVVLHGTDTMAYTASALSYMLENLTKPVVITGSQLPIDQLRTDGKENLITAVEIAAAKDEKGHAMVPEVGIYFGGHLLRGNRTTKQSAEEFNAFESFNYPHLVEAGVNITYHRDRILKPDFSKPMVPHFRLDNNVIIFSLFPGIREDLIRHIIHTPNLKAIVMRTFGSGNAPQKTWLLKALREGTRNGKVIVNISQCMQGAVEMSRYDCGWHLQEAGVISGRDSTVEGAVTKLMFLQSHYPDDPETVRKFMSQSLRGEISV
;
A
#
# COMPACT_ATOMS: atom_id res chain seq x y z
N MET A 1 -18.88 -11.87 22.94
CA MET A 1 -18.10 -12.98 22.35
C MET A 1 -16.66 -12.51 22.27
N ARG A 2 -15.71 -13.43 22.45
CA ARG A 2 -14.28 -13.16 22.28
C ARG A 2 -14.01 -12.71 20.84
N SER A 3 -13.27 -11.63 20.63
CA SER A 3 -12.91 -11.20 19.27
C SER A 3 -12.07 -12.28 18.59
N ARG A 4 -12.33 -12.53 17.29
CA ARG A 4 -11.58 -13.50 16.49
C ARG A 4 -10.72 -12.78 15.45
N ILE A 5 -9.42 -13.02 15.45
CA ILE A 5 -8.47 -12.42 14.50
C ILE A 5 -7.85 -13.53 13.65
N LEU A 6 -7.79 -13.32 12.34
CA LEU A 6 -7.02 -14.17 11.45
C LEU A 6 -5.64 -13.54 11.24
N LEU A 7 -4.60 -14.26 11.67
CA LEU A 7 -3.21 -13.91 11.45
C LEU A 7 -2.71 -14.59 10.17
N ILE A 8 -2.56 -13.81 9.11
CA ILE A 8 -2.15 -14.25 7.78
C ILE A 8 -0.64 -14.05 7.64
N TYR A 9 0.10 -15.14 7.48
CA TYR A 9 1.54 -15.11 7.23
C TYR A 9 1.82 -15.26 5.74
N THR A 10 2.19 -14.15 5.10
CA THR A 10 2.62 -14.18 3.70
C THR A 10 4.11 -14.45 3.57
N GLY A 11 4.90 -14.15 4.61
CA GLY A 11 6.36 -14.30 4.63
C GLY A 11 7.04 -13.11 5.31
N GLY A 12 8.29 -12.84 4.92
CA GLY A 12 9.09 -11.73 5.44
C GLY A 12 9.93 -12.06 6.68
N THR A 13 10.81 -11.12 7.02
CA THR A 13 11.86 -11.26 8.04
C THR A 13 11.38 -11.77 9.39
N ILE A 14 10.16 -11.40 9.80
CA ILE A 14 9.58 -11.79 11.10
C ILE A 14 9.51 -13.32 11.29
N GLY A 15 9.29 -14.08 10.21
CA GLY A 15 9.23 -15.53 10.23
C GLY A 15 10.47 -16.21 9.64
N MET A 16 11.62 -15.51 9.64
CA MET A 16 12.90 -16.07 9.24
C MET A 16 13.79 -16.31 10.45
N ASN A 17 14.65 -17.33 10.40
CA ASN A 17 15.69 -17.61 11.38
C ASN A 17 17.06 -17.45 10.74
N ARG A 18 18.05 -17.07 11.55
CA ARG A 18 19.42 -16.98 11.06
C ARG A 18 20.06 -18.36 11.06
N ASN A 19 20.39 -18.87 9.87
CA ASN A 19 21.16 -20.10 9.71
C ASN A 19 22.53 -19.93 10.40
N PRO A 20 22.87 -20.76 11.42
CA PRO A 20 24.11 -20.60 12.17
C PRO A 20 25.40 -20.83 11.37
N GLN A 21 25.32 -21.56 10.25
CA GLN A 21 26.47 -21.90 9.41
C GLN A 21 26.71 -20.88 8.31
N THR A 22 25.65 -20.44 7.63
CA THR A 22 25.75 -19.51 6.49
C THR A 22 25.56 -18.05 6.90
N GLY A 23 24.93 -17.80 8.05
CA GLY A 23 24.51 -16.47 8.49
C GLY A 23 23.31 -15.90 7.72
N ALA A 24 22.79 -16.62 6.72
CA ALA A 24 21.62 -16.24 5.93
C ALA A 24 20.33 -16.38 6.75
N LEU A 25 19.28 -15.66 6.35
CA LEU A 25 17.95 -15.80 6.92
C LEU A 25 17.18 -16.87 6.12
N GLU A 26 16.58 -17.84 6.81
CA GLU A 26 15.80 -18.94 6.23
C GLU A 26 14.39 -18.98 6.85
N PRO A 27 13.32 -19.23 6.08
CA PRO A 27 11.97 -19.32 6.62
C PRO A 27 11.82 -20.48 7.62
N PHE A 28 11.03 -20.29 8.69
CA PHE A 28 10.65 -21.35 9.61
C PHE A 28 9.12 -21.53 9.69
N ASP A 29 8.66 -22.59 10.36
CA ASP A 29 7.23 -22.94 10.53
C ASP A 29 6.48 -21.93 11.43
N PHE A 30 5.31 -21.48 10.99
CA PHE A 30 4.53 -20.44 11.66
C PHE A 30 4.18 -20.75 13.12
N GLU A 31 4.02 -22.03 13.51
CA GLU A 31 3.80 -22.40 14.91
C GLU A 31 4.91 -21.87 15.83
N HIS A 32 6.15 -21.83 15.33
CA HIS A 32 7.28 -21.30 16.09
C HIS A 32 7.19 -19.78 16.30
N LEU A 33 6.51 -19.04 15.42
CA LEU A 33 6.33 -17.59 15.57
C LEU A 33 5.45 -17.29 16.78
N LEU A 34 4.35 -18.03 16.94
CA LEU A 34 3.47 -17.90 18.10
C LEU A 34 4.13 -18.33 19.42
N LEU A 35 5.06 -19.30 19.37
CA LEU A 35 5.86 -19.67 20.55
C LEU A 35 6.79 -18.53 21.01
N ASN A 36 7.24 -17.68 20.09
CA ASN A 36 8.13 -16.56 20.39
C ASN A 36 7.40 -15.33 20.97
N VAL A 37 6.05 -15.31 20.90
CA VAL A 37 5.21 -14.20 21.39
C VAL A 37 4.11 -14.73 22.34
N PRO A 38 4.47 -15.33 23.50
CA PRO A 38 3.51 -15.85 24.46
C PRO A 38 2.57 -14.78 25.03
N GLU A 39 2.94 -13.50 24.95
CA GLU A 39 2.15 -12.34 25.37
C GLU A 39 0.79 -12.27 24.67
N LEU A 40 0.68 -12.79 23.44
CA LEU A 40 -0.60 -12.87 22.72
C LEU A 40 -1.65 -13.68 23.50
N LYS A 41 -1.24 -14.63 24.35
CA LYS A 41 -2.16 -15.42 25.20
C LYS A 41 -2.74 -14.62 26.36
N GLN A 42 -2.20 -13.45 26.67
CA GLN A 42 -2.72 -12.56 27.70
C GLN A 42 -3.96 -11.80 27.23
N PHE A 43 -4.17 -11.69 25.91
CA PHE A 43 -5.38 -11.11 25.35
C PHE A 43 -6.53 -12.12 25.39
N ASP A 44 -7.72 -11.65 25.76
CA ASP A 44 -8.97 -12.38 25.53
C ASP A 44 -9.40 -12.22 24.06
N ILE A 45 -8.52 -12.67 23.13
CA ILE A 45 -8.72 -12.67 21.67
C ILE A 45 -8.41 -14.07 21.14
N GLN A 46 -9.28 -14.65 20.32
CA GLN A 46 -8.99 -15.89 19.62
C GLN A 46 -8.19 -15.55 18.37
N ILE A 47 -7.00 -16.13 18.22
CA ILE A 47 -6.14 -15.93 17.06
C ILE A 47 -6.05 -17.25 16.32
N ASP A 48 -6.62 -17.29 15.13
CA ASP A 48 -6.44 -18.39 14.18
C ASP A 48 -5.40 -17.96 13.14
N THR A 49 -4.80 -18.91 12.43
CA THR A 49 -3.64 -18.64 11.56
C THR A 49 -3.88 -19.15 10.15
N TYR A 50 -3.33 -18.43 9.18
CA TYR A 50 -3.29 -18.86 7.78
C TYR A 50 -1.88 -18.61 7.24
N GLN A 51 -1.21 -19.64 6.75
CA GLN A 51 0.14 -19.53 6.19
C GLN A 51 0.12 -19.75 4.69
N PHE A 52 0.71 -18.80 3.95
CA PHE A 52 1.06 -19.01 2.55
C PHE A 52 2.23 -19.99 2.47
N ASN A 53 2.11 -20.97 1.57
CA ASN A 53 3.12 -22.00 1.38
C ASN A 53 3.49 -22.09 -0.12
N PRO A 54 4.75 -21.79 -0.50
CA PRO A 54 5.84 -21.33 0.37
C PRO A 54 5.62 -19.90 0.90
N PRO A 55 6.28 -19.51 2.00
CA PRO A 55 6.40 -18.10 2.38
C PRO A 55 7.04 -17.29 1.24
N ILE A 56 6.56 -16.07 1.05
CA ILE A 56 6.93 -15.18 -0.05
C ILE A 56 7.92 -14.14 0.45
N ASP A 57 9.03 -13.96 -0.27
CA ASP A 57 9.90 -12.80 -0.12
C ASP A 57 9.18 -11.56 -0.65
N SER A 58 9.14 -10.47 0.12
CA SER A 58 8.43 -9.26 -0.31
C SER A 58 8.96 -8.69 -1.63
N SER A 59 10.24 -8.90 -1.96
CA SER A 59 10.83 -8.46 -3.23
C SER A 59 10.29 -9.22 -4.46
N ASP A 60 9.74 -10.42 -4.26
CA ASP A 60 9.10 -11.24 -5.29
C ASP A 60 7.56 -11.07 -5.33
N MET A 61 7.00 -10.16 -4.52
CA MET A 61 5.55 -9.92 -4.51
C MET A 61 5.03 -9.46 -5.87
N SER A 62 3.84 -9.93 -6.22
CA SER A 62 3.19 -9.66 -7.50
C SER A 62 1.69 -9.38 -7.36
N PRO A 63 1.05 -8.78 -8.39
CA PRO A 63 -0.40 -8.59 -8.42
C PRO A 63 -1.22 -9.88 -8.26
N ALA A 64 -0.69 -11.02 -8.72
CA ALA A 64 -1.32 -12.33 -8.51
C ALA A 64 -1.37 -12.67 -7.02
N MET A 65 -0.26 -12.46 -6.29
CA MET A 65 -0.20 -12.70 -4.84
C MET A 65 -1.09 -11.74 -4.05
N TRP A 66 -1.25 -10.47 -4.49
CA TRP A 66 -2.24 -9.57 -3.90
C TRP A 66 -3.68 -10.07 -4.11
N THR A 67 -3.94 -10.70 -5.26
CA THR A 67 -5.23 -11.33 -5.55
C THR A 67 -5.48 -12.53 -4.64
N ASP A 68 -4.48 -13.39 -4.44
CA ASP A 68 -4.55 -14.52 -3.50
C ASP A 68 -4.80 -14.05 -2.06
N LEU A 69 -4.15 -12.96 -1.64
CA LEU A 69 -4.36 -12.35 -0.34
C LEU A 69 -5.77 -11.75 -0.19
N SER A 70 -6.28 -11.11 -1.24
CA SER A 70 -7.66 -10.62 -1.27
C SER A 70 -8.67 -11.78 -1.20
N HIS A 71 -8.42 -12.90 -1.85
CA HIS A 71 -9.23 -14.12 -1.71
C HIS A 71 -9.19 -14.65 -0.29
N CYS A 72 -8.00 -14.80 0.29
CA CYS A 72 -7.84 -15.24 1.68
C CYS A 72 -8.66 -14.38 2.65
N ILE A 73 -8.59 -13.05 2.54
CA ILE A 73 -9.37 -12.16 3.40
C ILE A 73 -10.88 -12.29 3.13
N ALA A 74 -11.29 -12.35 1.86
CA ALA A 74 -12.70 -12.45 1.48
C ALA A 74 -13.36 -13.75 1.95
N ASP A 75 -12.69 -14.89 1.75
CA ASP A 75 -13.21 -16.22 2.08
C ASP A 75 -13.37 -16.40 3.60
N HIS A 76 -12.59 -15.65 4.38
CA HIS A 76 -12.63 -15.67 5.83
C HIS A 76 -13.36 -14.46 6.42
N TYR A 77 -13.91 -13.56 5.59
CA TYR A 77 -14.37 -12.25 6.05
C TYR A 77 -15.40 -12.32 7.16
N ASP A 78 -16.39 -13.22 7.05
CA ASP A 78 -17.48 -13.35 8.02
C ASP A 78 -17.10 -14.14 9.29
N LEU A 79 -15.98 -14.87 9.25
CA LEU A 79 -15.54 -15.74 10.36
C LEU A 79 -14.74 -14.99 11.43
N TYR A 80 -14.15 -13.85 11.07
CA TYR A 80 -13.24 -13.06 11.90
C TYR A 80 -13.72 -11.62 12.05
N ASP A 81 -13.27 -10.97 13.13
CA ASP A 81 -13.53 -9.57 13.43
C ASP A 81 -12.47 -8.62 12.84
N GLY A 82 -11.30 -9.16 12.47
CA GLY A 82 -10.19 -8.42 11.91
C GLY A 82 -9.07 -9.33 11.39
N PHE A 83 -8.17 -8.74 10.60
CA PHE A 83 -7.08 -9.44 9.93
C PHE A 83 -5.76 -8.77 10.26
N VAL A 84 -4.75 -9.58 10.58
CA VAL A 84 -3.36 -9.13 10.68
C VAL A 84 -2.56 -9.85 9.61
N VAL A 85 -1.89 -9.10 8.73
CA VAL A 85 -1.05 -9.65 7.66
C VAL A 85 0.41 -9.43 8.01
N LEU A 86 1.14 -10.52 8.24
CA LEU A 86 2.59 -10.52 8.41
C LEU A 86 3.27 -10.59 7.05
N HIS A 87 4.00 -9.53 6.72
CA HIS A 87 4.55 -9.27 5.40
C HIS A 87 6.00 -8.76 5.49
N GLY A 88 6.82 -9.05 4.48
CA GLY A 88 8.18 -8.48 4.36
C GLY A 88 8.15 -6.97 4.11
N THR A 89 9.13 -6.23 4.61
CA THR A 89 9.02 -4.76 4.66
C THR A 89 9.21 -4.09 3.29
N ASP A 90 9.93 -4.69 2.33
CA ASP A 90 10.35 -3.99 1.11
C ASP A 90 9.21 -3.55 0.19
N THR A 91 8.14 -4.34 0.10
CA THR A 91 6.98 -4.02 -0.74
C THR A 91 5.67 -3.89 0.04
N MET A 92 5.75 -3.85 1.38
CA MET A 92 4.59 -3.77 2.26
C MET A 92 3.66 -2.61 1.92
N ALA A 93 4.22 -1.44 1.60
CA ALA A 93 3.46 -0.25 1.19
C ALA A 93 2.69 -0.45 -0.13
N TYR A 94 3.25 -1.21 -1.09
CA TYR A 94 2.53 -1.57 -2.32
C TYR A 94 1.38 -2.54 -2.02
N THR A 95 1.62 -3.58 -1.22
CA THR A 95 0.57 -4.53 -0.82
C THR A 95 -0.57 -3.83 -0.07
N ALA A 96 -0.26 -2.96 0.88
CA ALA A 96 -1.24 -2.17 1.62
C ALA A 96 -2.06 -1.26 0.69
N SER A 97 -1.38 -0.61 -0.27
CA SER A 97 -2.04 0.23 -1.26
C SER A 97 -2.98 -0.57 -2.15
N ALA A 98 -2.54 -1.71 -2.69
CA ALA A 98 -3.35 -2.58 -3.53
C ALA A 98 -4.61 -3.08 -2.82
N LEU A 99 -4.45 -3.65 -1.61
CA LEU A 99 -5.57 -4.15 -0.82
C LEU A 99 -6.59 -3.06 -0.47
N SER A 100 -6.14 -1.81 -0.24
CA SER A 100 -7.05 -0.71 0.06
C SER A 100 -8.07 -0.47 -1.06
N TYR A 101 -7.66 -0.64 -2.32
CA TYR A 101 -8.55 -0.52 -3.48
C TYR A 101 -9.36 -1.80 -3.71
N MET A 102 -8.74 -2.96 -3.50
CA MET A 102 -9.35 -4.27 -3.76
C MET A 102 -10.44 -4.63 -2.76
N LEU A 103 -10.38 -4.13 -1.52
CA LEU A 103 -11.37 -4.40 -0.48
C LEU A 103 -12.34 -3.23 -0.37
N GLU A 104 -13.33 -3.17 -1.25
CA GLU A 104 -14.34 -2.10 -1.26
C GLU A 104 -15.29 -2.21 -0.06
N ASN A 105 -15.63 -1.06 0.54
CA ASN A 105 -16.51 -0.98 1.70
C ASN A 105 -16.07 -1.89 2.87
N LEU A 106 -14.77 -1.88 3.16
CA LEU A 106 -14.18 -2.63 4.26
C LEU A 106 -14.76 -2.16 5.62
N THR A 107 -15.36 -3.06 6.40
CA THR A 107 -15.95 -2.79 7.74
C THR A 107 -15.14 -3.35 8.90
N LYS A 108 -14.08 -4.10 8.61
CA LYS A 108 -13.18 -4.80 9.55
C LYS A 108 -11.73 -4.41 9.25
N PRO A 109 -10.85 -4.30 10.25
CA PRO A 109 -9.48 -3.85 10.04
C PRO A 109 -8.68 -4.91 9.28
N VAL A 110 -7.81 -4.45 8.38
CA VAL A 110 -6.71 -5.24 7.82
C VAL A 110 -5.42 -4.53 8.18
N VAL A 111 -4.74 -5.00 9.23
CA VAL A 111 -3.49 -4.41 9.71
C VAL A 111 -2.33 -5.20 9.15
N ILE A 112 -1.53 -4.56 8.29
CA ILE A 112 -0.31 -5.15 7.75
C ILE A 112 0.85 -4.74 8.64
N THR A 113 1.68 -5.70 9.02
CA THR A 113 2.87 -5.43 9.82
C THR A 113 3.97 -6.46 9.50
N GLY A 114 5.12 -6.31 10.14
CA GLY A 114 6.29 -7.16 9.96
C GLY A 114 7.38 -6.74 10.93
N SER A 115 8.63 -6.95 10.55
CA SER A 115 9.77 -6.54 11.37
C SER A 115 11.02 -6.31 10.53
N GLN A 116 11.93 -5.50 11.04
CA GLN A 116 13.29 -5.37 10.50
C GLN A 116 14.20 -6.51 10.98
N LEU A 117 13.94 -7.05 12.17
CA LEU A 117 14.67 -8.19 12.72
C LEU A 117 13.78 -9.43 12.85
N PRO A 118 14.31 -10.65 12.66
CA PRO A 118 13.66 -11.90 13.03
C PRO A 118 12.99 -11.89 14.41
N ILE A 119 11.90 -12.63 14.59
CA ILE A 119 11.16 -12.66 15.86
C ILE A 119 11.96 -13.28 17.02
N ASP A 120 12.95 -14.11 16.72
CA ASP A 120 13.82 -14.79 17.69
C ASP A 120 15.05 -13.95 18.10
N GLN A 121 15.33 -12.86 17.37
CA GLN A 121 16.51 -12.03 17.61
C GLN A 121 16.34 -11.08 18.81
N LEU A 122 17.45 -10.87 19.51
CA LEU A 122 17.54 -9.89 20.58
C LEU A 122 17.27 -8.48 20.01
N ARG A 123 16.40 -7.72 20.69
CA ARG A 123 15.92 -6.38 20.28
C ARG A 123 15.05 -6.38 19.02
N THR A 124 14.43 -7.51 18.68
CA THR A 124 13.45 -7.54 17.60
C THR A 124 12.30 -6.55 17.84
N ASP A 125 11.93 -5.84 16.78
CA ASP A 125 10.73 -5.02 16.69
C ASP A 125 9.47 -5.86 16.42
N GLY A 126 9.64 -7.12 15.95
CA GLY A 126 8.53 -7.96 15.53
C GLY A 126 7.54 -8.32 16.63
N LYS A 127 7.99 -8.43 17.89
CA LYS A 127 7.10 -8.76 19.02
C LYS A 127 6.11 -7.64 19.27
N GLU A 128 6.61 -6.42 19.44
CA GLU A 128 5.79 -5.23 19.71
C GLU A 128 4.88 -4.91 18.52
N ASN A 129 5.42 -5.00 17.30
CA ASN A 129 4.66 -4.83 16.06
C ASN A 129 3.48 -5.80 15.99
N LEU A 130 3.70 -7.10 16.19
CA LEU A 130 2.65 -8.11 16.11
C LEU A 130 1.60 -7.96 17.23
N ILE A 131 2.04 -7.80 18.48
CA ILE A 131 1.14 -7.68 19.63
C ILE A 131 0.18 -6.51 19.41
N THR A 132 0.72 -5.34 19.07
CA THR A 132 -0.09 -4.13 18.93
C THR A 132 -0.96 -4.18 17.68
N ALA A 133 -0.49 -4.78 16.58
CA ALA A 133 -1.31 -5.00 15.40
C ALA A 133 -2.54 -5.86 15.69
N VAL A 134 -2.38 -6.93 16.50
CA VAL A 134 -3.51 -7.77 16.96
C VAL A 134 -4.47 -6.98 17.85
N GLU A 135 -3.95 -6.18 18.78
CA GLU A 135 -4.77 -5.33 19.66
C GLU A 135 -5.60 -4.33 18.85
N ILE A 136 -4.99 -3.64 17.90
CA ILE A 136 -5.66 -2.71 16.98
C ILE A 136 -6.70 -3.45 16.12
N ALA A 137 -6.37 -4.62 15.60
CA ALA A 137 -7.29 -5.41 14.76
C ALA A 137 -8.51 -5.94 15.54
N ALA A 138 -8.39 -6.11 16.85
CA ALA A 138 -9.49 -6.55 17.71
C ALA A 138 -10.28 -5.38 18.34
N ALA A 139 -9.78 -4.15 18.23
CA ALA A 139 -10.37 -2.98 18.87
C ALA A 139 -11.72 -2.60 18.25
N LYS A 140 -12.73 -2.45 19.12
CA LYS A 140 -14.10 -2.10 18.73
C LYS A 140 -14.58 -0.82 19.42
N ASP A 141 -15.45 -0.08 18.75
CA ASP A 141 -16.15 1.05 19.34
C ASP A 141 -17.33 0.60 20.22
N GLU A 142 -18.03 1.56 20.84
CA GLU A 142 -19.18 1.31 21.71
C GLU A 142 -20.36 0.62 20.99
N LYS A 143 -20.39 0.67 19.64
CA LYS A 143 -21.41 0.01 18.81
C LYS A 143 -20.97 -1.38 18.34
N GLY A 144 -19.77 -1.81 18.72
CA GLY A 144 -19.21 -3.10 18.32
C GLY A 144 -18.59 -3.09 16.91
N HIS A 145 -18.44 -1.93 16.28
CA HIS A 145 -17.75 -1.79 15.00
C HIS A 145 -16.24 -1.69 15.19
N ALA A 146 -15.47 -2.09 14.19
CA ALA A 146 -14.03 -1.90 14.20
C ALA A 146 -13.63 -0.43 14.42
N MET A 147 -12.62 -0.20 15.26
CA MET A 147 -12.09 1.15 15.49
C MET A 147 -11.38 1.72 14.25
N VAL A 148 -10.77 0.85 13.42
CA VAL A 148 -10.06 1.22 12.18
C VAL A 148 -10.50 0.30 11.03
N PRO A 149 -11.67 0.53 10.40
CA PRO A 149 -12.15 -0.28 9.28
C PRO A 149 -11.43 0.09 7.96
N GLU A 150 -10.09 -0.01 7.96
CA GLU A 150 -9.22 0.33 6.83
C GLU A 150 -8.11 -0.72 6.66
N VAL A 151 -7.46 -0.68 5.49
CA VAL A 151 -6.14 -1.29 5.32
C VAL A 151 -5.09 -0.33 5.86
N GLY A 152 -4.35 -0.74 6.90
CA GLY A 152 -3.32 0.07 7.54
C GLY A 152 -1.99 -0.65 7.63
N ILE A 153 -0.89 0.10 7.72
CA ILE A 153 0.42 -0.44 8.09
C ILE A 153 0.69 -0.03 9.54
N TYR A 154 0.95 -1.01 10.40
CA TYR A 154 1.41 -0.76 11.76
C TYR A 154 2.92 -0.99 11.85
N PHE A 155 3.66 0.05 12.22
CA PHE A 155 5.11 -0.03 12.41
C PHE A 155 5.59 1.09 13.33
N GLY A 156 6.59 0.82 14.17
CA GLY A 156 7.26 1.87 14.96
C GLY A 156 6.34 2.67 15.88
N GLY A 157 5.29 2.07 16.43
CA GLY A 157 4.34 2.74 17.32
C GLY A 157 3.21 3.50 16.61
N HIS A 158 3.11 3.41 15.28
CA HIS A 158 2.13 4.17 14.50
C HIS A 158 1.33 3.26 13.56
N LEU A 159 0.01 3.50 13.47
CA LEU A 159 -0.81 2.96 12.39
C LEU A 159 -0.99 4.02 11.30
N LEU A 160 -0.52 3.70 10.11
CA LEU A 160 -0.55 4.55 8.93
C LEU A 160 -1.64 4.05 7.97
N ARG A 161 -2.33 4.95 7.26
CA ARG A 161 -3.25 4.55 6.18
C ARG A 161 -2.45 3.88 5.06
N GLY A 162 -2.79 2.65 4.69
CA GLY A 162 -1.96 1.81 3.82
C GLY A 162 -1.57 2.47 2.48
N ASN A 163 -2.53 3.12 1.81
CA ASN A 163 -2.32 3.81 0.52
C ASN A 163 -1.71 5.23 0.63
N ARG A 164 -1.30 5.65 1.83
CA ARG A 164 -0.56 6.89 2.10
C ARG A 164 0.87 6.65 2.57
N THR A 165 1.25 5.38 2.74
CA THR A 165 2.51 4.98 3.35
C THR A 165 3.59 4.74 2.29
N THR A 166 4.84 5.05 2.63
CA THR A 166 6.06 4.65 1.91
C THR A 166 7.09 4.13 2.90
N LYS A 167 7.94 3.20 2.48
CA LYS A 167 9.13 2.80 3.27
C LYS A 167 10.16 3.93 3.16
N GLN A 168 10.45 4.62 4.27
CA GLN A 168 11.39 5.73 4.33
C GLN A 168 12.81 5.29 4.71
N SER A 169 12.96 4.16 5.41
CA SER A 169 14.27 3.66 5.84
C SER A 169 14.40 2.16 5.63
N ALA A 170 15.58 1.72 5.19
CA ALA A 170 15.95 0.32 5.08
C ALA A 170 16.55 -0.25 6.37
N GLU A 171 16.95 0.61 7.31
CA GLU A 171 17.73 0.19 8.50
C GLU A 171 17.03 0.53 9.81
N GLU A 172 16.27 1.62 9.87
CA GLU A 172 15.62 2.07 11.10
C GLU A 172 14.37 1.25 11.41
N PHE A 173 14.07 1.10 12.71
CA PHE A 173 12.81 0.53 13.18
C PHE A 173 11.60 1.43 12.87
N ASN A 174 11.80 2.73 12.69
CA ASN A 174 10.76 3.61 12.13
C ASN A 174 10.81 3.61 10.59
N ALA A 175 10.59 2.42 10.01
CA ALA A 175 10.85 2.18 8.60
C ALA A 175 9.83 2.83 7.65
N PHE A 176 8.63 3.17 8.12
CA PHE A 176 7.51 3.62 7.29
C PHE A 176 6.98 4.98 7.74
N GLU A 177 6.52 5.78 6.78
CA GLU A 177 5.92 7.09 7.06
C GLU A 177 4.81 7.42 6.06
N SER A 178 3.89 8.29 6.49
CA SER A 178 2.84 8.91 5.69
C SER A 178 3.03 10.43 5.68
N PHE A 179 3.86 10.92 4.74
CA PHE A 179 4.25 12.34 4.69
C PHE A 179 3.12 13.33 4.39
N ASN A 180 2.09 12.87 3.67
CA ASN A 180 0.98 13.71 3.20
C ASN A 180 -0.34 13.45 3.95
N TYR A 181 -0.34 12.57 4.95
CA TYR A 181 -1.54 12.30 5.75
C TYR A 181 -1.15 11.92 7.19
N PRO A 182 -1.77 12.49 8.22
CA PRO A 182 -1.41 12.19 9.61
C PRO A 182 -1.67 10.73 9.99
N HIS A 183 -0.97 10.25 11.01
CA HIS A 183 -1.14 8.89 11.55
C HIS A 183 -2.57 8.66 12.04
N LEU A 184 -3.09 7.45 11.81
CA LEU A 184 -4.45 7.05 12.22
C LEU A 184 -4.49 6.71 13.70
N VAL A 185 -3.44 6.05 14.20
CA VAL A 185 -3.32 5.59 15.58
C VAL A 185 -1.88 5.81 16.06
N GLU A 186 -1.74 6.25 17.30
CA GLU A 186 -0.46 6.34 18.02
C GLU A 186 -0.49 5.37 19.21
N ALA A 187 0.40 4.37 19.21
CA ALA A 187 0.54 3.39 20.26
C ALA A 187 1.70 3.78 21.18
N GLY A 188 1.37 4.51 22.25
CA GLY A 188 2.28 4.79 23.36
C GLY A 188 1.93 3.95 24.58
N VAL A 189 2.01 4.54 25.78
CA VAL A 189 1.51 3.90 27.03
C VAL A 189 0.03 3.51 26.89
N ASN A 190 -0.74 4.32 26.17
CA ASN A 190 -2.09 4.01 25.73
C ASN A 190 -2.15 4.10 24.20
N ILE A 191 -3.07 3.35 23.60
CA ILE A 191 -3.37 3.44 22.17
C ILE A 191 -4.37 4.57 21.93
N THR A 192 -3.97 5.57 21.14
CA THR A 192 -4.79 6.73 20.80
C THR A 192 -5.31 6.62 19.37
N TYR A 193 -6.63 6.52 19.20
CA TYR A 193 -7.29 6.41 17.90
C TYR A 193 -7.82 7.77 17.43
N HIS A 194 -7.29 8.30 16.33
CA HIS A 194 -7.72 9.59 15.76
C HIS A 194 -8.90 9.40 14.81
N ARG A 195 -10.12 9.26 15.37
CA ARG A 195 -11.36 8.93 14.63
C ARG A 195 -11.73 9.91 13.52
N ASP A 196 -11.25 11.15 13.58
CA ASP A 196 -11.42 12.18 12.54
C ASP A 196 -10.58 11.89 11.28
N ARG A 197 -9.52 11.09 11.42
CA ARG A 197 -8.60 10.72 10.34
C ARG A 197 -8.96 9.38 9.70
N ILE A 198 -9.83 8.59 10.33
CA ILE A 198 -10.19 7.23 9.91
C ILE A 198 -11.44 7.25 9.01
N LEU A 199 -11.42 6.47 7.93
CA LEU A 199 -12.55 6.29 7.01
C LEU A 199 -13.74 5.66 7.72
N LYS A 200 -14.94 6.05 7.29
CA LYS A 200 -16.20 5.50 7.79
C LYS A 200 -16.87 4.71 6.67
N PRO A 201 -16.91 3.38 6.75
CA PRO A 201 -17.61 2.56 5.77
C PRO A 201 -19.13 2.66 5.96
N ASP A 202 -19.85 2.18 4.96
CA ASP A 202 -21.29 1.98 5.06
C ASP A 202 -21.55 0.62 5.70
N PHE A 203 -21.75 0.60 7.02
CA PHE A 203 -22.02 -0.62 7.80
C PHE A 203 -23.32 -1.33 7.40
N SER A 204 -24.16 -0.72 6.55
CA SER A 204 -25.36 -1.37 6.00
C SER A 204 -25.08 -2.21 4.75
N LYS A 205 -23.88 -2.09 4.17
CA LYS A 205 -23.46 -2.79 2.95
C LYS A 205 -22.37 -3.81 3.24
N PRO A 206 -22.29 -4.90 2.46
CA PRO A 206 -21.20 -5.85 2.59
C PRO A 206 -19.88 -5.23 2.10
N MET A 207 -18.77 -5.82 2.52
CA MET A 207 -17.47 -5.63 1.86
C MET A 207 -17.52 -6.32 0.48
N VAL A 208 -17.00 -5.67 -0.55
CA VAL A 208 -16.94 -6.20 -1.92
C VAL A 208 -15.48 -6.41 -2.30
N PRO A 209 -15.01 -7.67 -2.42
CA PRO A 209 -13.64 -7.93 -2.84
C PRO A 209 -13.51 -7.85 -4.36
N HIS A 210 -12.38 -7.34 -4.82
CA HIS A 210 -12.01 -7.26 -6.24
C HIS A 210 -10.73 -8.05 -6.51
N PHE A 211 -10.74 -8.87 -7.55
CA PHE A 211 -9.68 -9.85 -7.84
C PHE A 211 -8.94 -9.59 -9.14
N ARG A 212 -9.14 -8.42 -9.76
CA ARG A 212 -8.53 -8.09 -11.06
C ARG A 212 -7.60 -6.90 -10.90
N LEU A 213 -6.37 -7.09 -11.38
CA LEU A 213 -5.36 -6.07 -11.53
C LEU A 213 -4.72 -6.22 -12.90
N ASP A 214 -4.33 -5.10 -13.49
CA ASP A 214 -3.61 -5.10 -14.77
C ASP A 214 -2.31 -4.31 -14.56
N ASN A 215 -1.18 -5.01 -14.66
CA ASN A 215 0.14 -4.49 -14.34
C ASN A 215 0.86 -3.85 -15.55
N ASN A 216 0.15 -3.53 -16.63
CA ASN A 216 0.69 -2.76 -17.75
C ASN A 216 0.86 -1.28 -17.39
N VAL A 217 1.69 -1.01 -16.37
CA VAL A 217 2.03 0.30 -15.83
C VAL A 217 3.55 0.38 -15.63
N ILE A 218 4.12 1.56 -15.87
CA ILE A 218 5.53 1.82 -15.59
C ILE A 218 5.67 3.05 -14.71
N ILE A 219 6.68 3.03 -13.84
CA ILE A 219 7.15 4.20 -13.10
C ILE A 219 8.40 4.70 -13.81
N PHE A 220 8.45 5.99 -14.17
CA PHE A 220 9.73 6.60 -14.52
C PHE A 220 9.91 7.95 -13.83
N SER A 221 11.14 8.19 -13.39
CA SER A 221 11.51 9.42 -12.69
C SER A 221 12.28 10.33 -13.62
N LEU A 222 11.85 11.59 -13.72
CA LEU A 222 12.60 12.60 -14.45
C LEU A 222 13.91 12.92 -13.71
N PHE A 223 14.97 13.17 -14.46
CA PHE A 223 16.21 13.72 -13.91
C PHE A 223 16.83 14.67 -14.96
N PRO A 224 17.69 15.61 -14.54
CA PRO A 224 18.41 16.48 -15.48
C PRO A 224 19.23 15.63 -16.47
N GLY A 225 18.89 15.71 -17.77
CA GLY A 225 19.54 14.92 -18.82
C GLY A 225 18.74 13.72 -19.32
N ILE A 226 17.45 13.60 -18.97
CA ILE A 226 16.56 12.57 -19.53
C ILE A 226 16.62 12.58 -21.07
N ARG A 227 16.80 11.39 -21.68
CA ARG A 227 17.04 11.25 -23.12
C ARG A 227 15.74 11.00 -23.90
N GLU A 228 15.64 11.64 -25.06
CA GLU A 228 14.47 11.54 -25.94
C GLU A 228 14.23 10.11 -26.43
N ASP A 229 15.28 9.40 -26.84
CA ASP A 229 15.19 8.05 -27.37
C ASP A 229 14.57 7.09 -26.35
N LEU A 230 15.02 7.12 -25.09
CA LEU A 230 14.49 6.26 -24.03
C LEU A 230 13.01 6.53 -23.73
N ILE A 231 12.63 7.80 -23.58
CA ILE A 231 11.23 8.18 -23.28
C ILE A 231 10.32 7.82 -24.45
N ARG A 232 10.76 8.01 -25.70
CA ARG A 232 10.01 7.57 -26.87
C ARG A 232 9.81 6.05 -26.86
N HIS A 233 10.85 5.25 -26.56
CA HIS A 233 10.69 3.80 -26.47
C HIS A 233 9.64 3.41 -25.42
N ILE A 234 9.70 3.99 -24.21
CA ILE A 234 8.73 3.72 -23.14
C ILE A 234 7.30 4.07 -23.59
N ILE A 235 7.10 5.24 -24.19
CA ILE A 235 5.78 5.69 -24.65
C ILE A 235 5.26 4.82 -25.79
N HIS A 236 6.12 4.23 -26.61
CA HIS A 236 5.72 3.35 -27.71
C HIS A 236 5.68 1.86 -27.31
N THR A 237 6.01 1.51 -26.06
CA THR A 237 5.94 0.13 -25.59
C THR A 237 4.53 -0.44 -25.86
N PRO A 238 4.43 -1.53 -26.63
CA PRO A 238 3.15 -2.19 -26.87
C PRO A 238 2.51 -2.62 -25.56
N ASN A 239 1.18 -2.57 -25.49
CA ASN A 239 0.37 -2.94 -24.32
C ASN A 239 0.55 -2.09 -23.06
N LEU A 240 1.54 -1.20 -22.97
CA LEU A 240 1.66 -0.26 -21.84
C LEU A 240 0.43 0.65 -21.80
N LYS A 241 -0.35 0.60 -20.71
CA LYS A 241 -1.60 1.36 -20.57
C LYS A 241 -1.43 2.60 -19.72
N ALA A 242 -0.55 2.55 -18.72
CA ALA A 242 -0.40 3.66 -17.78
C ALA A 242 1.05 3.97 -17.43
N ILE A 243 1.28 5.21 -17.02
CA ILE A 243 2.58 5.74 -16.65
C ILE A 243 2.43 6.57 -15.37
N VAL A 244 3.17 6.22 -14.33
CA VAL A 244 3.42 7.10 -13.18
C VAL A 244 4.71 7.87 -13.45
N MET A 245 4.56 9.14 -13.83
CA MET A 245 5.67 10.04 -14.12
C MET A 245 6.02 10.84 -12.87
N ARG A 246 7.22 10.62 -12.33
CA ARG A 246 7.71 11.36 -11.15
C ARG A 246 8.46 12.62 -11.59
N THR A 247 7.93 13.79 -11.28
CA THR A 247 8.45 15.10 -11.70
C THR A 247 9.02 15.92 -10.54
N PHE A 248 9.62 17.08 -10.83
CA PHE A 248 10.31 17.88 -9.82
C PHE A 248 9.33 18.78 -9.04
N GLY A 249 9.54 18.92 -7.73
CA GLY A 249 8.80 19.87 -6.89
C GLY A 249 7.28 19.68 -7.01
N SER A 250 6.56 20.77 -7.29
CA SER A 250 5.10 20.77 -7.41
C SER A 250 4.55 20.24 -8.74
N GLY A 251 5.31 19.42 -9.50
CA GLY A 251 4.83 18.83 -10.75
C GLY A 251 5.57 19.24 -12.02
N ASN A 252 6.79 19.78 -11.92
CA ASN A 252 7.50 20.41 -13.04
C ASN A 252 8.34 19.43 -13.86
N ALA A 253 8.23 19.52 -15.18
CA ALA A 253 9.04 18.74 -16.13
C ALA A 253 9.84 19.65 -17.09
N PRO A 254 10.90 19.15 -17.74
CA PRO A 254 11.58 19.90 -18.80
C PRO A 254 10.63 20.32 -19.91
N GLN A 255 10.66 21.60 -20.30
CA GLN A 255 9.83 22.14 -21.40
C GLN A 255 10.37 21.79 -22.80
N LYS A 256 11.04 20.64 -22.95
CA LYS A 256 11.58 20.23 -24.25
C LYS A 256 10.43 19.86 -25.17
N THR A 257 10.42 20.43 -26.37
CA THR A 257 9.35 20.20 -27.36
C THR A 257 9.13 18.72 -27.67
N TRP A 258 10.21 17.92 -27.73
CA TRP A 258 10.09 16.49 -27.97
C TRP A 258 9.37 15.75 -26.83
N LEU A 259 9.55 16.17 -25.57
CA LEU A 259 8.95 15.52 -24.42
C LEU A 259 7.43 15.74 -24.43
N LEU A 260 7.01 16.99 -24.60
CA LEU A 260 5.59 17.34 -24.70
C LEU A 260 4.92 16.65 -25.90
N LYS A 261 5.61 16.54 -27.03
CA LYS A 261 5.12 15.79 -28.20
C LYS A 261 4.93 14.31 -27.89
N ALA A 262 5.94 13.68 -27.27
CA ALA A 262 5.87 12.26 -26.93
C ALA A 262 4.77 11.98 -25.89
N LEU A 263 4.65 12.80 -24.84
CA LEU A 263 3.58 12.68 -23.85
C LEU A 263 2.19 12.83 -24.49
N ARG A 264 2.00 13.83 -25.36
CA ARG A 264 0.74 14.05 -26.09
C ARG A 264 0.40 12.89 -27.03
N GLU A 265 1.40 12.30 -27.67
CA GLU A 265 1.23 11.11 -28.49
C GLU A 265 0.78 9.92 -27.64
N GLY A 266 1.44 9.67 -26.52
CA GLY A 266 1.07 8.62 -25.57
C GLY A 266 -0.37 8.77 -25.08
N THR A 267 -0.77 9.96 -24.65
CA THR A 267 -2.13 10.22 -24.15
C THR A 267 -3.20 10.11 -25.22
N ARG A 268 -2.93 10.59 -26.44
CA ARG A 268 -3.82 10.40 -27.60
C ARG A 268 -3.97 8.94 -28.00
N ASN A 269 -2.94 8.13 -27.81
CA ASN A 269 -2.98 6.69 -28.01
C ASN A 269 -3.56 5.92 -26.80
N GLY A 270 -4.31 6.61 -25.93
CA GLY A 270 -5.05 6.00 -24.83
C GLY A 270 -4.22 5.75 -23.56
N LYS A 271 -2.94 6.12 -23.50
CA LYS A 271 -2.14 5.92 -22.28
C LYS A 271 -2.51 6.91 -21.20
N VAL A 272 -2.74 6.42 -19.98
CA VAL A 272 -3.00 7.27 -18.81
C VAL A 272 -1.68 7.66 -18.19
N ILE A 273 -1.31 8.94 -18.28
CA ILE A 273 -0.06 9.46 -17.71
C ILE A 273 -0.40 10.31 -16.48
N VAL A 274 0.06 9.87 -15.32
CA VAL A 274 -0.17 10.50 -14.02
C VAL A 274 1.11 11.16 -13.54
N ASN A 275 1.04 12.45 -13.26
CA ASN A 275 2.13 13.24 -12.72
C ASN A 275 2.09 13.24 -11.19
N ILE A 276 3.13 12.69 -10.55
CA ILE A 276 3.36 12.78 -9.11
C ILE A 276 4.72 13.43 -8.82
N SER A 277 4.90 13.94 -7.61
CA SER A 277 6.19 14.53 -7.22
C SER A 277 7.23 13.45 -6.94
N GLN A 278 8.51 13.79 -7.14
CA GLN A 278 9.64 13.06 -6.57
C GLN A 278 9.85 13.38 -5.08
N CYS A 279 9.35 14.52 -4.61
CA CYS A 279 9.45 14.92 -3.21
C CYS A 279 8.59 14.00 -2.34
N MET A 280 9.09 13.66 -1.14
CA MET A 280 8.36 12.81 -0.19
C MET A 280 7.07 13.47 0.32
N GLN A 281 7.11 14.79 0.48
CA GLN A 281 5.99 15.60 0.96
C GLN A 281 5.60 16.66 -0.07
N GLY A 282 4.31 16.94 -0.17
CA GLY A 282 3.72 17.94 -1.06
C GLY A 282 2.80 17.34 -2.11
N ALA A 283 2.24 18.22 -2.95
CA ALA A 283 1.28 17.86 -3.99
C ALA A 283 1.68 18.43 -5.35
N VAL A 284 1.28 17.74 -6.41
CA VAL A 284 1.37 18.24 -7.78
C VAL A 284 0.27 19.27 -8.07
N GLU A 285 0.69 20.49 -8.37
CA GLU A 285 -0.13 21.66 -8.70
C GLU A 285 0.20 22.15 -10.12
N MET A 286 -0.29 21.45 -11.14
CA MET A 286 0.07 21.76 -12.52
C MET A 286 -0.47 23.11 -13.03
N SER A 287 -1.48 23.70 -12.39
CA SER A 287 -2.00 25.03 -12.75
C SER A 287 -1.16 26.19 -12.22
N ARG A 288 -0.17 25.95 -11.35
CA ARG A 288 0.58 27.01 -10.66
C ARG A 288 1.72 27.60 -11.50
N TYR A 289 2.26 26.83 -12.44
CA TYR A 289 3.42 27.23 -13.25
C TYR A 289 3.22 26.82 -14.73
N ASP A 290 3.77 27.59 -15.67
CA ASP A 290 3.69 27.33 -17.12
C ASP A 290 4.16 25.91 -17.48
N CYS A 291 5.19 25.40 -16.79
CA CYS A 291 5.70 24.03 -16.97
C CYS A 291 4.61 22.96 -16.73
N GLY A 292 3.76 23.16 -15.72
CA GLY A 292 2.68 22.25 -15.39
C GLY A 292 1.50 22.36 -16.37
N TRP A 293 1.20 23.57 -16.84
CA TRP A 293 0.15 23.80 -17.83
C TRP A 293 0.44 23.06 -19.15
N HIS A 294 1.70 23.07 -19.60
CA HIS A 294 2.09 22.31 -20.79
C HIS A 294 1.91 20.78 -20.65
N LEU A 295 2.04 20.23 -19.44
CA LEU A 295 1.76 18.82 -19.18
C LEU A 295 0.26 18.53 -19.26
N GLN A 296 -0.58 19.42 -18.70
CA GLN A 296 -2.04 19.32 -18.83
C GLN A 296 -2.48 19.37 -20.30
N GLU A 297 -1.92 20.29 -21.09
CA GLU A 297 -2.14 20.38 -22.55
C GLU A 297 -1.60 19.17 -23.34
N ALA A 298 -0.74 18.36 -22.73
CA ALA A 298 -0.29 17.08 -23.28
C ALA A 298 -1.18 15.92 -22.80
N GLY A 299 -2.25 16.16 -22.05
CA GLY A 299 -3.17 15.16 -21.52
C GLY A 299 -2.67 14.42 -20.28
N VAL A 300 -1.62 14.93 -19.62
CA VAL A 300 -1.13 14.39 -18.35
C VAL A 300 -2.06 14.87 -17.22
N ILE A 301 -2.39 13.98 -16.28
CA ILE A 301 -3.25 14.30 -15.14
C ILE A 301 -2.45 14.40 -13.85
N SER A 302 -2.95 15.18 -12.88
CA SER A 302 -2.32 15.28 -11.56
C SER A 302 -2.64 14.05 -10.73
N GLY A 303 -1.62 13.43 -10.14
CA GLY A 303 -1.75 12.47 -9.05
C GLY A 303 -1.79 13.14 -7.68
N ARG A 304 -1.85 14.48 -7.62
CA ARG A 304 -1.90 15.29 -6.39
C ARG A 304 -0.76 14.93 -5.43
N ASP A 305 -1.09 14.52 -4.22
CA ASP A 305 -0.20 14.15 -3.12
C ASP A 305 -0.07 12.62 -2.95
N SER A 306 -0.38 11.85 -4.00
CA SER A 306 -0.22 10.38 -4.00
C SER A 306 1.23 9.97 -3.73
N THR A 307 1.39 8.87 -3.02
CA THR A 307 2.64 8.10 -3.03
C THR A 307 2.80 7.36 -4.37
N VAL A 308 4.00 6.83 -4.63
CA VAL A 308 4.25 6.02 -5.83
C VAL A 308 3.44 4.72 -5.75
N GLU A 309 3.46 4.10 -4.57
CA GLU A 309 2.76 2.86 -4.21
C GLU A 309 1.26 3.01 -4.45
N GLY A 310 0.67 4.08 -3.92
CA GLY A 310 -0.74 4.41 -4.07
C GLY A 310 -1.12 4.66 -5.52
N ALA A 311 -0.33 5.44 -6.26
CA ALA A 311 -0.62 5.77 -7.66
C ALA A 311 -0.53 4.56 -8.60
N VAL A 312 0.51 3.74 -8.45
CA VAL A 312 0.74 2.55 -9.28
C VAL A 312 -0.38 1.54 -9.06
N THR A 313 -0.67 1.19 -7.82
CA THR A 313 -1.68 0.18 -7.50
C THR A 313 -3.09 0.66 -7.83
N LYS A 314 -3.38 1.97 -7.70
CA LYS A 314 -4.64 2.56 -8.17
C LYS A 314 -4.81 2.46 -9.68
N LEU A 315 -3.75 2.72 -10.46
CA LEU A 315 -3.78 2.54 -11.91
C LEU A 315 -4.01 1.07 -12.29
N MET A 316 -3.30 0.14 -11.63
CA MET A 316 -3.49 -1.30 -11.87
C MET A 316 -4.92 -1.75 -11.60
N PHE A 317 -5.53 -1.22 -10.54
CA PHE A 317 -6.92 -1.46 -10.17
C PHE A 317 -7.90 -0.83 -11.19
N LEU A 318 -7.75 0.45 -11.51
CA LEU A 318 -8.69 1.13 -12.40
C LEU A 318 -8.62 0.59 -13.83
N GLN A 319 -7.43 0.33 -14.37
CA GLN A 319 -7.27 -0.15 -15.74
C GLN A 319 -7.76 -1.60 -15.92
N SER A 320 -7.82 -2.40 -14.85
CA SER A 320 -8.44 -3.74 -14.89
C SER A 320 -9.97 -3.69 -14.90
N HIS A 321 -10.56 -2.62 -14.34
CA HIS A 321 -12.01 -2.41 -14.28
C HIS A 321 -12.54 -1.63 -15.48
N TYR A 322 -11.70 -0.81 -16.11
CA TYR A 322 -12.02 0.02 -17.26
C TYR A 322 -10.99 -0.18 -18.39
N PRO A 323 -10.82 -1.41 -18.92
CA PRO A 323 -9.73 -1.74 -19.84
C PRO A 323 -9.76 -0.99 -21.17
N ASP A 324 -10.96 -0.58 -21.60
CA ASP A 324 -11.21 0.11 -22.87
C ASP A 324 -11.70 1.56 -22.68
N ASP A 325 -11.64 2.08 -21.45
CA ASP A 325 -12.10 3.43 -21.11
C ASP A 325 -11.05 4.21 -20.31
N PRO A 326 -9.98 4.69 -20.97
CA PRO A 326 -8.92 5.46 -20.33
C PRO A 326 -9.42 6.79 -19.74
N GLU A 327 -10.53 7.34 -20.25
CA GLU A 327 -11.07 8.61 -19.74
C GLU A 327 -11.72 8.41 -18.37
N THR A 328 -12.43 7.29 -18.15
CA THR A 328 -12.91 6.92 -16.82
C THR A 328 -11.74 6.66 -15.86
N VAL A 329 -10.66 6.01 -16.31
CA VAL A 329 -9.44 5.84 -15.49
C VAL A 329 -8.86 7.20 -15.11
N ARG A 330 -8.73 8.15 -16.06
CA ARG A 330 -8.24 9.51 -15.77
C ARG A 330 -9.10 10.22 -14.72
N LYS A 331 -10.42 10.14 -14.88
CA LYS A 331 -11.38 10.74 -13.95
C LYS A 331 -11.19 10.19 -12.53
N PHE A 332 -11.15 8.87 -12.37
CA PHE A 332 -11.02 8.25 -11.05
C PHE A 332 -9.63 8.43 -10.43
N MET A 333 -8.57 8.55 -11.24
CA MET A 333 -7.25 8.90 -10.72
C MET A 333 -7.24 10.25 -9.99
N SER A 334 -8.05 11.22 -10.43
CA SER A 334 -8.16 12.53 -9.78
C SER A 334 -9.16 12.60 -8.61
N GLN A 335 -9.83 11.50 -8.27
CA GLN A 335 -10.80 11.41 -7.16
C GLN A 335 -10.25 10.52 -6.05
N SER A 336 -10.48 10.88 -4.78
CA SER A 336 -10.14 10.01 -3.65
C SER A 336 -11.11 8.84 -3.58
N LEU A 337 -10.62 7.61 -3.77
CA LEU A 337 -11.43 6.39 -3.69
C LEU A 337 -11.41 5.79 -2.28
N ARG A 338 -10.25 5.86 -1.63
CA ARG A 338 -9.91 5.19 -0.37
C ARG A 338 -9.01 6.06 0.50
N GLY A 339 -9.11 7.38 0.37
CA GLY A 339 -8.35 8.33 1.17
C GLY A 339 -6.89 8.50 0.76
N GLU A 340 -6.49 8.01 -0.43
CA GLU A 340 -5.12 7.99 -0.97
C GLU A 340 -4.59 9.37 -1.43
N ILE A 341 -5.50 10.30 -1.70
CA ILE A 341 -5.19 11.69 -2.09
C ILE A 341 -6.07 12.68 -1.35
N SER A 342 -5.55 13.89 -1.19
CA SER A 342 -6.25 15.05 -0.65
C SER A 342 -6.83 15.86 -1.82
N VAL A 343 -8.15 16.04 -1.83
CA VAL A 343 -8.90 16.63 -2.96
C VAL A 343 -9.10 18.13 -2.79
#